data_AF-A0A2F0ASS8-F1
#
_entry.id   AF-A0A2F0ASS8-F1
#
_cell.length_a   1.000
_cell.length_b   1.000
_cell.length_c   1.000
_cell.angle_alpha   90.00
_cell.angle_beta   90.00
_cell.angle_gamma   90.00
#
_symmetry.space_group_name_H-M   'P 1'
#
loop_
_entity.id
_entity.type
_entity.pdbx_description
1 polymer ?
#
loop_
_entity_poly.entity_id
_entity_poly.type
_entity_poly.pdbx_seq_one_letter_code
_entity_poly.pdbx_strand_id
1 'polypeptide(L)'
;MDLYRLDEDGERLLDFDNDGGQGTCSRLSANFEPGRYALQVRERFRRAIEALHLNARTEGICGDGVIDVGEECDDAALNGVDTCSDACRRRSVCGNGQIEIGETCDDQNQIPGDGCDENCQQEVLCGNAVIDPGEDCDDGNFENGDGCDFFCTFEFTQLVRGKTIRRGHFPRNGADWYAFNADGPGRLEAYTFVPVDDNWNCRPSADTLLSIFLPNPDGEEVLLHENDDDPNNAPCSYLDVEVGTGPHLIRVAATDDFAAINDYSLFFRFARDISGLRQAQGGFVAAGSDLYSFQTFQRGRVEITMTPFGGACEDDVDVAFFRQRSSLVIPSDVSRINGCISAAAILDPGLYDLLISRSNGGAMGTYTLDLAWPD
;
A
#
# COMPACT_ATOMS: atom_id res chain seq x y z
N MET A 1 -34.41 -64.07 -4.12
CA MET A 1 -34.01 -63.02 -3.18
C MET A 1 -35.06 -61.96 -3.35
N ASP A 2 -35.76 -61.66 -2.27
CA ASP A 2 -37.01 -60.92 -2.29
C ASP A 2 -36.79 -59.70 -1.39
N LEU A 3 -37.10 -58.51 -1.88
CA LEU A 3 -36.90 -57.27 -1.14
C LEU A 3 -38.25 -56.65 -0.79
N TYR A 4 -38.43 -56.35 0.49
CA TYR A 4 -39.66 -55.83 1.04
C TYR A 4 -39.45 -54.42 1.64
N ARG A 5 -40.40 -53.52 1.41
CA ARG A 5 -40.58 -52.31 2.23
C ARG A 5 -41.39 -52.67 3.46
N LEU A 6 -40.93 -52.24 4.63
CA LEU A 6 -41.60 -52.44 5.91
C LEU A 6 -42.34 -51.14 6.26
N ASP A 7 -43.62 -51.08 5.90
CA ASP A 7 -44.50 -49.96 6.24
C ASP A 7 -45.29 -50.27 7.53
N GLU A 8 -45.98 -49.29 8.12
CA GLU A 8 -46.78 -49.50 9.35
C GLU A 8 -47.93 -50.52 9.15
N ASP A 9 -48.38 -50.71 7.91
CA ASP A 9 -49.45 -51.62 7.51
C ASP A 9 -48.98 -53.03 7.11
N GLY A 10 -47.67 -53.30 7.12
CA GLY A 10 -47.08 -54.62 6.81
C GLY A 10 -45.97 -54.61 5.75
N GLU A 11 -45.59 -55.79 5.26
CA GLU A 11 -44.50 -55.97 4.30
C GLU A 11 -45.00 -55.88 2.85
N ARG A 12 -44.44 -54.96 2.06
CA ARG A 12 -44.72 -54.83 0.62
C ARG A 12 -43.52 -55.30 -0.21
N LEU A 13 -43.69 -56.34 -1.02
CA LEU A 13 -42.65 -56.79 -1.96
C LEU A 13 -42.38 -55.69 -2.99
N LEU A 14 -41.14 -55.23 -3.07
CA LEU A 14 -40.68 -54.21 -4.01
C LEU A 14 -40.02 -54.80 -5.24
N ASP A 15 -39.14 -55.78 -5.04
CA ASP A 15 -38.37 -56.38 -6.12
C ASP A 15 -37.99 -57.82 -5.76
N PHE A 16 -37.78 -58.67 -6.77
CA PHE A 16 -37.32 -60.03 -6.58
C PHE A 16 -36.41 -60.46 -7.73
N ASP A 17 -35.36 -61.19 -7.38
CA ASP A 17 -34.44 -61.73 -8.36
C ASP A 17 -33.97 -63.12 -7.92
N ASN A 18 -33.73 -63.99 -8.90
CA ASN A 18 -33.32 -65.36 -8.64
C ASN A 18 -32.12 -65.83 -9.48
N ASP A 19 -31.61 -65.02 -10.41
CA ASP A 19 -30.45 -65.36 -11.24
C ASP A 19 -29.76 -64.16 -11.94
N GLY A 20 -30.12 -62.91 -11.62
CA GLY A 20 -29.61 -61.71 -12.29
C GLY A 20 -28.18 -61.27 -11.90
N GLY A 21 -27.51 -61.98 -11.00
CA GLY A 21 -26.17 -61.65 -10.50
C GLY A 21 -25.03 -62.36 -11.23
N GLN A 22 -23.79 -62.08 -10.80
CA GLN A 22 -22.61 -62.78 -11.35
C GLN A 22 -22.66 -64.28 -10.97
N GLY A 23 -22.64 -65.16 -11.98
CA GLY A 23 -22.82 -66.60 -11.78
C GLY A 23 -24.32 -66.98 -11.73
N THR A 24 -24.72 -67.84 -10.77
CA THR A 24 -26.13 -68.18 -10.49
C THR A 24 -26.67 -67.44 -9.26
N CYS A 25 -26.04 -66.32 -8.90
CA CYS A 25 -26.41 -65.53 -7.73
C CYS A 25 -27.57 -64.58 -8.05
N SER A 26 -28.31 -64.15 -7.02
CA SER A 26 -29.31 -63.10 -7.17
C SER A 26 -28.68 -61.70 -7.09
N ARG A 27 -29.15 -60.75 -7.90
CA ARG A 27 -28.81 -59.33 -7.86
C ARG A 27 -30.08 -58.50 -7.97
N LEU A 28 -30.34 -57.69 -6.95
CA LEU A 28 -31.42 -56.71 -6.93
C LEU A 28 -30.85 -55.30 -7.12
N SER A 29 -31.60 -54.44 -7.80
CA SER A 29 -31.30 -53.03 -7.95
C SER A 29 -32.63 -52.28 -8.02
N ALA A 30 -32.98 -51.58 -6.95
CA ALA A 30 -34.20 -50.79 -6.89
C ALA A 30 -33.91 -49.43 -6.23
N ASN A 31 -34.73 -48.44 -6.57
CA ASN A 31 -34.70 -47.13 -5.93
C ASN A 31 -35.57 -47.19 -4.67
N PHE A 32 -35.11 -46.59 -3.59
CA PHE A 32 -35.78 -46.63 -2.30
C PHE A 32 -35.96 -45.22 -1.76
N GLU A 33 -37.11 -44.95 -1.17
CA GLU A 33 -37.27 -43.80 -0.30
C GLU A 33 -36.70 -44.11 1.09
N PRO A 34 -36.41 -43.11 1.93
CA PRO A 34 -36.05 -43.34 3.33
C PRO A 34 -37.07 -44.23 4.04
N GLY A 35 -36.61 -45.32 4.65
CA GLY A 35 -37.51 -46.30 5.26
C GLY A 35 -36.81 -47.56 5.76
N ARG A 36 -37.59 -48.46 6.35
CA ARG A 36 -37.11 -49.79 6.75
C ARG A 36 -37.40 -50.79 5.65
N TYR A 37 -36.39 -51.60 5.33
CA TYR A 37 -36.46 -52.61 4.29
C TYR A 37 -35.98 -53.96 4.83
N ALA A 38 -36.58 -55.04 4.36
CA ALA A 38 -36.18 -56.41 4.67
C ALA A 38 -35.78 -57.14 3.40
N LEU A 39 -34.63 -57.81 3.44
CA LEU A 39 -34.20 -58.71 2.38
C LEU A 39 -34.42 -60.15 2.83
N GLN A 40 -35.21 -60.89 2.07
CA GLN A 40 -35.44 -62.31 2.32
C GLN A 40 -34.75 -63.16 1.26
N VAL A 41 -33.87 -64.06 1.70
CA VAL A 41 -33.24 -65.05 0.83
C VAL A 41 -33.89 -66.41 1.07
N ARG A 42 -34.39 -67.02 0.00
CA ARG A 42 -35.09 -68.31 0.05
C ARG A 42 -34.36 -69.34 -0.81
N GLU A 43 -34.31 -70.58 -0.33
CA GLU A 43 -33.83 -71.70 -1.14
C GLU A 43 -34.84 -72.04 -2.25
N ARG A 44 -34.34 -72.33 -3.47
CA ARG A 44 -35.20 -72.71 -4.61
C ARG A 44 -35.26 -74.22 -4.85
N PHE A 45 -34.23 -74.96 -4.43
CA PHE A 45 -34.05 -76.39 -4.76
C PHE A 45 -33.92 -77.31 -3.55
N ARG A 46 -34.47 -76.93 -2.38
CA ARG A 46 -34.42 -77.72 -1.13
C ARG A 46 -32.99 -78.12 -0.73
N ARG A 47 -32.04 -77.21 -0.93
CA ARG A 47 -30.65 -77.36 -0.50
C ARG A 47 -30.38 -76.23 0.48
N ALA A 48 -29.90 -76.60 1.66
CA ALA A 48 -29.53 -75.65 2.70
C ALA A 48 -28.52 -74.64 2.15
N ILE A 49 -28.81 -73.35 2.35
CA ILE A 49 -27.86 -72.27 2.09
C ILE A 49 -26.93 -72.24 3.32
N GLU A 50 -25.79 -72.92 3.21
CA GLU A 50 -24.85 -73.07 4.34
C GLU A 50 -24.13 -71.76 4.70
N ALA A 51 -23.98 -70.84 3.74
CA ALA A 51 -23.44 -69.51 3.95
C ALA A 51 -24.02 -68.52 2.91
N LEU A 52 -24.34 -67.30 3.35
CA LEU A 52 -24.80 -66.19 2.51
C LEU A 52 -23.83 -65.02 2.68
N HIS A 53 -23.24 -64.55 1.59
CA HIS A 53 -22.54 -63.26 1.55
C HIS A 53 -23.45 -62.23 0.88
N LEU A 54 -23.96 -61.29 1.67
CA LEU A 54 -24.72 -60.16 1.16
C LEU A 54 -23.79 -58.96 0.98
N ASN A 55 -23.61 -58.52 -0.26
CA ASN A 55 -22.95 -57.26 -0.56
C ASN A 55 -24.03 -56.25 -0.94
N ALA A 56 -24.37 -55.37 0.00
CA ALA A 56 -25.31 -54.28 -0.21
C ALA A 56 -24.51 -52.98 -0.29
N ARG A 57 -24.79 -52.18 -1.33
CA ARG A 57 -24.27 -50.82 -1.47
C ARG A 57 -25.45 -49.89 -1.69
N THR A 58 -25.48 -48.79 -0.94
CA THR A 58 -26.39 -47.67 -1.15
C THR A 58 -25.57 -46.57 -1.80
N GLU A 59 -25.99 -46.13 -2.99
CA GLU A 59 -25.45 -44.96 -3.65
C GLU A 59 -26.53 -43.88 -3.53
N GLY A 60 -26.17 -42.72 -2.97
CA GLY A 60 -27.05 -41.55 -2.93
C GLY A 60 -27.37 -41.06 -4.34
N ILE A 61 -28.58 -40.54 -4.53
CA ILE A 61 -29.01 -39.99 -5.82
C ILE A 61 -28.94 -38.47 -5.76
N CYS A 62 -27.82 -37.93 -6.23
CA CYS A 62 -27.64 -36.50 -6.27
C CYS A 62 -28.69 -35.82 -7.17
N GLY A 63 -29.37 -34.82 -6.62
CA GLY A 63 -30.41 -34.02 -7.25
C GLY A 63 -31.85 -34.43 -6.90
N ASP A 64 -32.06 -35.21 -5.84
CA ASP A 64 -33.40 -35.64 -5.41
C ASP A 64 -33.99 -34.80 -4.26
N GLY A 65 -33.22 -33.84 -3.74
CA GLY A 65 -33.61 -32.92 -2.66
C GLY A 65 -33.45 -33.50 -1.26
N VAL A 66 -32.77 -34.63 -1.11
CA VAL A 66 -32.46 -35.25 0.18
C VAL A 66 -30.96 -35.48 0.25
N ILE A 67 -30.32 -35.01 1.33
CA ILE A 67 -28.89 -35.26 1.55
C ILE A 67 -28.69 -36.74 1.88
N ASP A 68 -28.20 -37.51 0.92
CA ASP A 68 -27.94 -38.94 1.02
C ASP A 68 -26.52 -39.27 1.54
N VAL A 69 -26.26 -40.56 1.76
CA VAL A 69 -24.91 -41.03 2.14
C VAL A 69 -23.89 -40.75 1.03
N GLY A 70 -22.89 -39.93 1.37
CA GLY A 70 -21.82 -39.53 0.44
C GLY A 70 -22.01 -38.14 -0.16
N GLU A 71 -23.11 -37.47 0.15
CA GLU A 71 -23.41 -36.10 -0.27
C GLU A 71 -23.11 -35.11 0.85
N GLU A 72 -22.70 -33.90 0.48
CA GLU A 72 -22.47 -32.77 1.38
C GLU A 72 -23.65 -31.77 1.36
N CYS A 73 -24.44 -31.80 0.29
CA CYS A 73 -25.61 -30.97 -0.01
C CYS A 73 -26.47 -31.68 -1.08
N ASP A 74 -27.76 -31.34 -1.18
CA ASP A 74 -28.63 -31.73 -2.30
C ASP A 74 -29.79 -30.73 -2.40
N ASP A 75 -29.68 -29.80 -3.35
CA ASP A 75 -30.68 -28.76 -3.64
C ASP A 75 -31.60 -29.16 -4.82
N ALA A 76 -31.74 -30.47 -5.05
CA ALA A 76 -32.53 -31.05 -6.12
C ALA A 76 -32.15 -30.50 -7.50
N ALA A 77 -33.12 -29.90 -8.19
CA ALA A 77 -32.93 -29.28 -9.50
C ALA A 77 -32.08 -28.00 -9.47
N LEU A 78 -31.70 -27.51 -8.28
CA LEU A 78 -30.80 -26.35 -8.12
C LEU A 78 -29.33 -26.76 -7.95
N ASN A 79 -29.02 -28.06 -7.91
CA ASN A 79 -27.64 -28.51 -8.01
C ASN A 79 -26.98 -27.95 -9.28
N GLY A 80 -25.74 -27.47 -9.13
CA GLY A 80 -24.98 -26.79 -10.16
C GLY A 80 -25.31 -25.30 -10.32
N VAL A 81 -26.34 -24.79 -9.63
CA VAL A 81 -26.79 -23.39 -9.72
C VAL A 81 -26.27 -22.53 -8.56
N ASP A 82 -26.12 -23.11 -7.37
CA ASP A 82 -25.71 -22.40 -6.15
C ASP A 82 -24.58 -23.15 -5.42
N THR A 83 -24.58 -23.11 -4.08
CA THR A 83 -23.58 -23.73 -3.21
C THR A 83 -23.49 -25.25 -3.37
N CYS A 84 -24.47 -25.92 -4.01
CA CYS A 84 -24.41 -27.35 -4.26
C CYS A 84 -24.02 -27.68 -5.71
N SER A 85 -23.01 -28.51 -5.90
CA SER A 85 -22.58 -28.98 -7.23
C SER A 85 -23.48 -30.10 -7.80
N ASP A 86 -23.38 -30.34 -9.12
CA ASP A 86 -23.99 -31.52 -9.78
C ASP A 86 -23.49 -32.88 -9.25
N ALA A 87 -22.45 -32.87 -8.42
CA ALA A 87 -21.91 -34.03 -7.73
C ALA A 87 -22.20 -34.03 -6.23
N CYS A 88 -23.13 -33.18 -5.77
CA CYS A 88 -23.58 -33.05 -4.39
C CYS A 88 -22.45 -32.79 -3.39
N ARG A 89 -21.45 -32.05 -3.86
CA ARG A 89 -20.40 -31.44 -3.03
C ARG A 89 -20.66 -29.96 -2.86
N ARG A 90 -20.33 -29.41 -1.70
CA ARG A 90 -20.37 -27.96 -1.51
C ARG A 90 -19.32 -27.31 -2.41
N ARG A 91 -19.71 -26.23 -3.08
CA ARG A 91 -18.81 -25.31 -3.80
C ARG A 91 -18.73 -24.02 -3.00
N SER A 92 -17.55 -23.44 -2.95
CA SER A 92 -17.40 -22.06 -2.50
C SER A 92 -18.07 -21.14 -3.52
N VAL A 93 -18.87 -20.18 -3.05
CA VAL A 93 -19.56 -19.21 -3.88
C VAL A 93 -19.04 -17.83 -3.54
N CYS A 94 -18.17 -17.32 -4.40
CA CYS A 94 -17.60 -16.00 -4.21
C CYS A 94 -18.68 -14.90 -4.22
N GLY A 95 -18.61 -13.99 -3.25
CA GLY A 95 -19.48 -12.82 -3.15
C GLY A 95 -20.75 -13.06 -2.33
N ASN A 96 -20.75 -14.04 -1.43
CA ASN A 96 -21.90 -14.39 -0.61
C ASN A 96 -21.83 -13.80 0.83
N GLY A 97 -20.74 -13.12 1.16
CA GLY A 97 -20.44 -12.51 2.45
C GLY A 97 -19.83 -13.45 3.48
N GLN A 98 -19.43 -14.66 3.10
CA GLN A 98 -18.81 -15.65 3.98
C GLN A 98 -17.56 -16.21 3.32
N ILE A 99 -16.44 -16.19 4.04
CA ILE A 99 -15.19 -16.81 3.56
C ILE A 99 -15.33 -18.34 3.66
N GLU A 100 -15.42 -19.01 2.52
CA GLU A 100 -15.53 -20.45 2.39
C GLU A 100 -14.17 -21.12 2.07
N ILE A 101 -14.14 -22.46 2.05
CA ILE A 101 -12.89 -23.20 1.75
C ILE A 101 -12.44 -22.89 0.32
N GLY A 102 -11.23 -22.34 0.19
CA GLY A 102 -10.62 -21.97 -1.09
C GLY A 102 -10.63 -20.47 -1.38
N GLU A 103 -11.38 -19.70 -0.60
CA GLU A 103 -11.44 -18.25 -0.69
C GLU A 103 -10.45 -17.62 0.29
N THR A 104 -9.83 -16.50 -0.09
CA THR A 104 -8.99 -15.69 0.82
C THR A 104 -9.71 -14.43 1.31
N CYS A 105 -10.78 -14.01 0.62
CA CYS A 105 -11.65 -12.89 0.95
C CYS A 105 -13.09 -13.17 0.46
N ASP A 106 -14.06 -12.37 0.91
CA ASP A 106 -15.40 -12.26 0.31
C ASP A 106 -16.00 -10.88 0.69
N ASP A 107 -16.28 -10.04 -0.31
CA ASP A 107 -16.80 -8.67 -0.16
C ASP A 107 -18.29 -8.54 -0.56
N GLN A 108 -19.03 -9.64 -0.46
CA GLN A 108 -20.46 -9.73 -0.76
C GLN A 108 -20.82 -9.45 -2.22
N ASN A 109 -19.85 -9.47 -3.13
CA ASN A 109 -20.12 -9.40 -4.57
C ASN A 109 -18.99 -10.06 -5.41
N GLN A 110 -19.05 -9.95 -6.73
CA GLN A 110 -18.06 -10.52 -7.67
C GLN A 110 -17.50 -9.43 -8.60
N ILE A 111 -17.55 -8.18 -8.17
CA ILE A 111 -17.05 -7.03 -8.94
C ILE A 111 -15.55 -6.98 -8.66
N PRO A 112 -14.69 -7.04 -9.67
CA PRO A 112 -13.27 -6.85 -9.41
C PRO A 112 -12.97 -5.37 -9.09
N GLY A 113 -12.07 -5.14 -8.15
CA GLY A 113 -11.51 -3.85 -7.75
C GLY A 113 -12.17 -3.20 -6.53
N ASP A 114 -12.93 -3.93 -5.71
CA ASP A 114 -13.62 -3.39 -4.53
C ASP A 114 -13.39 -4.17 -3.22
N GLY A 115 -12.50 -5.16 -3.23
CA GLY A 115 -12.06 -5.85 -2.02
C GLY A 115 -11.56 -7.27 -2.31
N CYS A 116 -12.20 -7.91 -3.27
CA CYS A 116 -12.06 -9.30 -3.55
C CYS A 116 -12.31 -9.58 -5.03
N ASP A 117 -11.45 -10.34 -5.69
CA ASP A 117 -11.61 -10.58 -7.11
C ASP A 117 -12.78 -11.51 -7.40
N GLU A 118 -13.15 -11.65 -8.67
CA GLU A 118 -14.25 -12.54 -9.10
C GLU A 118 -14.04 -14.03 -8.72
N ASN A 119 -12.84 -14.41 -8.28
CA ASN A 119 -12.46 -15.76 -7.82
C ASN A 119 -12.22 -15.83 -6.30
N CYS A 120 -12.65 -14.80 -5.57
CA CYS A 120 -12.47 -14.62 -4.14
C CYS A 120 -11.02 -14.74 -3.67
N GLN A 121 -10.10 -14.26 -4.50
CA GLN A 121 -8.72 -14.00 -4.14
C GLN A 121 -8.58 -12.53 -3.73
N GLN A 122 -7.78 -12.29 -2.70
CA GLN A 122 -7.57 -10.94 -2.19
C GLN A 122 -6.93 -10.09 -3.28
N GLU A 123 -7.61 -9.01 -3.63
CA GLU A 123 -7.09 -8.04 -4.58
C GLU A 123 -6.01 -7.22 -3.89
N VAL A 124 -4.92 -6.96 -4.61
CA VAL A 124 -3.95 -5.95 -4.21
C VAL A 124 -4.58 -4.61 -4.55
N LEU A 125 -5.14 -3.95 -3.53
CA LEU A 125 -5.91 -2.73 -3.69
C LEU A 125 -5.11 -1.55 -3.19
N CYS A 126 -4.37 -0.96 -4.13
CA CYS A 126 -3.72 0.28 -3.84
C CYS A 126 -4.71 1.37 -3.44
N GLY A 127 -4.34 2.22 -2.49
CA GLY A 127 -5.14 3.33 -2.01
C GLY A 127 -6.22 2.96 -1.01
N ASN A 128 -6.11 1.82 -0.33
CA ASN A 128 -7.04 1.39 0.73
C ASN A 128 -6.54 1.73 2.16
N ALA A 129 -5.38 2.36 2.25
CA ALA A 129 -4.63 2.76 3.43
C ALA A 129 -4.02 1.60 4.23
N VAL A 130 -3.88 0.42 3.62
CA VAL A 130 -3.34 -0.80 4.22
C VAL A 130 -2.32 -1.39 3.25
N ILE A 131 -1.07 -1.53 3.68
CA ILE A 131 -0.03 -2.17 2.87
C ILE A 131 -0.35 -3.66 2.73
N ASP A 132 -0.87 -4.05 1.57
CA ASP A 132 -1.21 -5.43 1.23
C ASP A 132 0.01 -6.22 0.70
N PRO A 133 0.00 -7.56 0.76
CA PRO A 133 1.10 -8.38 0.24
C PRO A 133 1.35 -8.12 -1.25
N GLY A 134 2.47 -7.47 -1.56
CA GLY A 134 2.87 -7.12 -2.93
C GLY A 134 2.92 -5.61 -3.20
N GLU A 135 2.48 -4.80 -2.24
CA GLU A 135 2.62 -3.34 -2.27
C GLU A 135 3.92 -2.91 -1.60
N ASP A 136 4.55 -1.87 -2.14
CA ASP A 136 5.68 -1.21 -1.47
C ASP A 136 5.17 -0.12 -0.50
N CYS A 137 4.01 0.49 -0.77
CA CYS A 137 3.33 1.51 0.04
C CYS A 137 1.81 1.48 -0.19
N ASP A 138 1.03 2.18 0.64
CA ASP A 138 -0.37 2.54 0.38
C ASP A 138 -0.72 3.79 1.22
N ASP A 139 -1.05 4.91 0.57
CA ASP A 139 -1.40 6.20 1.21
C ASP A 139 -2.92 6.51 1.20
N GLY A 140 -3.74 5.47 1.03
CA GLY A 140 -5.18 5.55 1.17
C GLY A 140 -5.90 6.30 0.07
N ASN A 141 -5.22 6.56 -1.05
CA ASN A 141 -5.84 7.09 -2.24
C ASN A 141 -5.08 6.70 -3.53
N PHE A 142 -5.51 7.24 -4.67
CA PHE A 142 -4.96 6.96 -6.00
C PHE A 142 -4.36 8.20 -6.68
N GLU A 143 -4.25 9.31 -5.94
CA GLU A 143 -3.55 10.48 -6.42
C GLU A 143 -2.07 10.12 -6.62
N ASN A 144 -1.44 10.75 -7.61
CA ASN A 144 0.00 10.62 -7.76
C ASN A 144 0.61 11.93 -7.25
N GLY A 145 1.74 11.84 -6.56
CA GLY A 145 2.54 12.92 -6.06
C GLY A 145 2.48 13.12 -4.55
N ASP A 146 1.86 12.22 -3.80
CA ASP A 146 1.57 12.30 -2.38
C ASP A 146 2.18 11.18 -1.54
N GLY A 147 2.98 10.29 -2.14
CA GLY A 147 3.84 9.35 -1.40
C GLY A 147 3.77 7.92 -1.94
N CYS A 148 2.60 7.53 -2.45
CA CYS A 148 2.38 6.25 -3.08
C CYS A 148 1.75 6.44 -4.46
N ASP A 149 2.22 5.71 -5.48
CA ASP A 149 1.69 5.90 -6.81
C ASP A 149 0.46 5.02 -7.01
N PHE A 150 -0.24 5.23 -8.13
CA PHE A 150 -1.40 4.41 -8.48
C PHE A 150 -1.12 2.88 -8.53
N PHE A 151 0.15 2.46 -8.60
CA PHE A 151 0.58 1.07 -8.64
C PHE A 151 1.10 0.56 -7.29
N CYS A 152 0.92 1.32 -6.21
CA CYS A 152 1.41 1.04 -4.87
C CYS A 152 2.92 0.78 -4.81
N THR A 153 3.63 1.49 -5.69
CA THR A 153 5.06 1.63 -5.61
C THR A 153 5.36 2.96 -4.96
N PHE A 154 6.41 2.99 -4.14
CA PHE A 154 6.85 4.26 -3.55
C PHE A 154 7.02 5.29 -4.65
N GLU A 155 6.28 6.38 -4.52
CA GLU A 155 6.63 7.54 -5.29
C GLU A 155 7.95 8.04 -4.76
N PHE A 156 9.00 7.70 -5.50
CA PHE A 156 10.10 8.61 -5.66
C PHE A 156 9.56 9.83 -6.44
N THR A 157 8.55 10.52 -5.91
CA THR A 157 8.56 11.96 -6.02
C THR A 157 9.88 12.35 -5.43
N GLN A 158 10.86 12.57 -6.30
CA GLN A 158 12.01 13.36 -5.91
C GLN A 158 11.40 14.58 -5.26
N LEU A 159 11.51 14.65 -3.94
CA LEU A 159 11.05 15.79 -3.18
C LEU A 159 11.81 16.97 -3.78
N VAL A 160 11.12 17.70 -4.66
CA VAL A 160 11.61 18.96 -5.19
C VAL A 160 11.69 19.83 -3.95
N ARG A 161 12.91 20.25 -3.60
CA ARG A 161 13.23 20.95 -2.35
C ARG A 161 12.15 22.01 -2.03
N GLY A 162 11.55 21.93 -0.84
CA GLY A 162 10.50 22.86 -0.41
C GLY A 162 9.06 22.46 -0.77
N LYS A 163 8.81 21.19 -1.14
CA LYS A 163 7.45 20.68 -1.36
C LYS A 163 6.69 20.53 -0.03
N THR A 164 5.43 20.93 -0.03
CA THR A 164 4.48 20.59 1.03
C THR A 164 3.61 19.46 0.53
N ILE A 165 3.62 18.33 1.22
CA ILE A 165 2.66 17.25 1.03
C ILE A 165 1.42 17.65 1.81
N ARG A 166 0.24 17.55 1.20
CA ARG A 166 -1.03 17.94 1.80
C ARG A 166 -1.94 16.71 1.81
N ARG A 167 -2.76 16.58 2.85
CA ARG A 167 -3.73 15.50 3.02
C ARG A 167 -3.12 14.10 3.19
N GLY A 168 -1.95 14.03 3.85
CA GLY A 168 -1.44 12.75 4.31
C GLY A 168 -2.42 12.12 5.31
N HIS A 169 -2.53 10.79 5.29
CA HIS A 169 -3.51 10.05 6.07
C HIS A 169 -3.02 8.62 6.27
N PHE A 170 -3.22 8.09 7.48
CA PHE A 170 -2.98 6.68 7.77
C PHE A 170 -3.96 6.13 8.82
N PRO A 171 -4.29 4.82 8.77
CA PRO A 171 -5.18 4.19 9.73
C PRO A 171 -4.51 4.03 11.11
N ARG A 172 -5.23 3.43 12.07
CA ARG A 172 -4.64 3.12 13.38
C ARG A 172 -3.44 2.19 13.22
N ASN A 173 -2.39 2.45 13.99
CA ASN A 173 -1.10 1.75 13.91
C ASN A 173 -0.41 1.89 12.54
N GLY A 174 -0.91 2.78 11.67
CA GLY A 174 -0.30 3.10 10.38
C GLY A 174 0.76 4.19 10.50
N ALA A 175 1.48 4.40 9.41
CA ALA A 175 2.40 5.52 9.23
C ALA A 175 2.61 5.74 7.73
N ASP A 176 2.84 6.99 7.36
CA ASP A 176 3.21 7.34 5.99
C ASP A 176 4.72 7.45 5.89
N TRP A 177 5.24 7.06 4.72
CA TRP A 177 6.65 7.05 4.42
C TRP A 177 6.96 7.85 3.16
N TYR A 178 7.95 8.72 3.26
CA TYR A 178 8.40 9.58 2.18
C TYR A 178 9.89 9.36 1.94
N ALA A 179 10.32 9.36 0.69
CA ALA A 179 11.71 9.23 0.34
C ALA A 179 12.27 10.55 -0.20
N PHE A 180 13.49 10.90 0.19
CA PHE A 180 14.26 11.92 -0.51
C PHE A 180 15.71 11.48 -0.70
N ASN A 181 16.37 12.06 -1.69
CA ASN A 181 17.78 11.83 -1.94
C ASN A 181 18.56 13.13 -1.73
N ALA A 182 19.46 13.13 -0.74
CA ALA A 182 20.36 14.24 -0.47
C ALA A 182 21.54 14.19 -1.45
N ASP A 183 21.67 15.21 -2.30
CA ASP A 183 22.74 15.37 -3.30
C ASP A 183 24.08 15.86 -2.70
N GLY A 184 24.13 15.98 -1.37
CA GLY A 184 25.27 16.34 -0.55
C GLY A 184 24.89 16.32 0.92
N PRO A 185 25.85 16.47 1.86
CA PRO A 185 25.50 16.71 3.26
C PRO A 185 24.76 18.05 3.37
N GLY A 186 23.86 18.15 4.33
CA GLY A 186 23.17 19.39 4.57
C GLY A 186 22.09 19.27 5.62
N ARG A 187 21.41 20.39 5.79
CA ARG A 187 20.42 20.56 6.84
C ARG A 187 19.03 20.22 6.33
N LEU A 188 18.35 19.36 7.06
CA LEU A 188 16.98 18.95 6.85
C LEU A 188 16.07 19.63 7.88
N GLU A 189 15.02 20.29 7.39
CA GLU A 189 13.91 20.80 8.20
C GLU A 189 12.61 20.12 7.75
N ALA A 190 11.91 19.50 8.69
CA ALA A 190 10.63 18.84 8.46
C ALA A 190 9.62 19.24 9.54
N TYR A 191 8.36 19.40 9.16
CA TYR A 191 7.30 19.80 10.09
C TYR A 191 5.94 19.29 9.63
N THR A 192 5.13 18.76 10.54
CA THR A 192 3.74 18.36 10.27
C THR A 192 2.76 19.43 10.73
N PHE A 193 1.62 19.59 10.06
CA PHE A 193 0.50 20.44 10.54
C PHE A 193 -0.83 20.00 9.90
N VAL A 194 -1.98 20.43 10.44
CA VAL A 194 -3.29 20.16 9.81
C VAL A 194 -3.78 21.45 9.14
N PRO A 195 -4.15 21.44 7.85
CA PRO A 195 -4.54 22.65 7.12
C PRO A 195 -5.99 23.06 7.46
N VAL A 196 -6.22 23.54 8.67
CA VAL A 196 -7.56 24.00 9.09
C VAL A 196 -7.74 25.51 8.93
N ASP A 197 -6.63 26.22 8.83
CA ASP A 197 -6.53 27.62 8.46
C ASP A 197 -5.21 27.81 7.69
N ASP A 198 -5.17 28.73 6.73
CA ASP A 198 -3.93 29.14 6.05
C ASP A 198 -2.89 29.78 7.01
N ASN A 199 -3.09 29.63 8.32
CA ASN A 199 -2.27 30.12 9.44
C ASN A 199 -1.35 29.04 10.06
N TRP A 200 -1.31 27.82 9.51
CA TRP A 200 -0.31 26.80 9.90
C TRP A 200 -0.40 26.35 11.36
N ASN A 201 -1.60 26.34 11.95
CA ASN A 201 -1.80 25.98 13.35
C ASN A 201 -1.96 24.46 13.56
N CYS A 202 -1.38 23.93 14.64
CA CYS A 202 -1.59 22.55 15.07
C CYS A 202 -2.95 22.34 15.71
N ARG A 203 -3.60 21.22 15.40
CA ARG A 203 -4.86 20.82 16.05
C ARG A 203 -4.59 19.82 17.18
N PRO A 204 -5.19 19.99 18.38
CA PRO A 204 -5.11 19.09 19.56
C PRO A 204 -5.32 17.57 19.36
N SER A 205 -5.67 17.10 18.16
CA SER A 205 -6.18 15.75 17.91
C SER A 205 -5.37 14.92 16.91
N ALA A 206 -4.24 15.42 16.42
CA ALA A 206 -3.35 14.70 15.51
C ALA A 206 -1.90 14.86 15.99
N ASP A 207 -1.58 14.19 17.09
CA ASP A 207 -0.22 14.16 17.62
C ASP A 207 0.61 13.24 16.72
N THR A 208 1.51 13.86 15.97
CA THR A 208 2.35 13.16 14.99
C THR A 208 3.73 12.99 15.56
N LEU A 209 4.41 11.91 15.17
CA LEU A 209 5.83 11.64 15.38
C LEU A 209 6.55 11.70 14.03
N LEU A 210 7.57 12.56 13.91
CA LEU A 210 8.48 12.58 12.76
C LEU A 210 9.72 11.75 13.05
N SER A 211 10.09 10.90 12.10
CA SER A 211 11.32 10.11 12.16
C SER A 211 12.06 10.13 10.82
N ILE A 212 13.38 10.17 10.87
CA ILE A 212 14.27 10.12 9.70
C ILE A 212 15.08 8.83 9.76
N PHE A 213 15.10 8.09 8.66
CA PHE A 213 15.82 6.83 8.54
C PHE A 213 16.80 6.82 7.36
N LEU A 214 17.82 5.97 7.45
CA LEU A 214 18.52 5.47 6.28
C LEU A 214 17.81 4.20 5.77
N PRO A 215 17.55 4.09 4.46
CA PRO A 215 16.98 2.88 3.89
C PRO A 215 17.97 1.73 4.00
N ASN A 216 17.45 0.53 4.29
CA ASN A 216 18.23 -0.68 4.37
C ASN A 216 17.56 -1.78 3.51
N PRO A 217 18.07 -2.07 2.31
CA PRO A 217 17.43 -3.06 1.43
C PRO A 217 17.53 -4.50 1.95
N ASP A 218 18.38 -4.77 2.95
CA ASP A 218 18.65 -6.12 3.46
C ASP A 218 18.09 -6.36 4.89
N GLY A 219 17.31 -5.41 5.45
CA GLY A 219 16.79 -5.52 6.82
C GLY A 219 16.06 -4.26 7.28
N GLU A 220 15.93 -4.08 8.61
CA GLU A 220 15.25 -2.91 9.18
C GLU A 220 16.01 -1.61 8.89
N GLU A 221 15.24 -0.53 8.69
CA GLU A 221 15.73 0.81 8.47
C GLU A 221 16.50 1.33 9.69
N VAL A 222 17.53 2.15 9.44
CA VAL A 222 18.34 2.71 10.53
C VAL A 222 17.78 4.08 10.92
N LEU A 223 17.18 4.17 12.11
CA LEU A 223 16.73 5.44 12.67
C LEU A 223 17.92 6.38 12.89
N LEU A 224 17.85 7.57 12.29
CA LEU A 224 18.83 8.64 12.46
C LEU A 224 18.38 9.66 13.50
N HIS A 225 17.14 10.13 13.35
CA HIS A 225 16.57 11.20 14.16
C HIS A 225 15.08 10.96 14.34
N GLU A 226 14.55 11.31 15.49
CA GLU A 226 13.11 11.34 15.76
C GLU A 226 12.80 12.55 16.60
N ASN A 227 11.64 13.14 16.39
CA ASN A 227 11.14 14.18 17.27
C ASN A 227 9.63 14.24 17.23
N ASP A 228 9.03 14.24 18.41
CA ASP A 228 7.63 14.58 18.68
C ASP A 228 7.50 16.01 19.26
N ASP A 229 8.61 16.69 19.58
CA ASP A 229 8.57 17.98 20.29
C ASP A 229 7.97 19.11 19.44
N ASP A 230 6.82 19.56 19.92
CA ASP A 230 6.09 20.76 19.57
C ASP A 230 6.90 22.05 19.86
N PRO A 231 7.17 22.94 18.89
CA PRO A 231 7.45 24.32 19.23
C PRO A 231 6.16 24.93 19.82
N ASN A 232 6.11 25.04 21.15
CA ASN A 232 5.05 25.68 21.97
C ASN A 232 3.84 24.81 22.42
N ASN A 233 4.02 23.51 22.68
CA ASN A 233 2.96 22.65 23.28
C ASN A 233 1.70 22.57 22.37
N ALA A 234 1.94 22.32 21.09
CA ALA A 234 1.01 22.33 19.99
C ALA A 234 1.30 21.09 19.12
N PRO A 235 0.37 20.14 18.98
CA PRO A 235 0.57 18.71 18.64
C PRO A 235 1.06 18.46 17.19
N CYS A 236 2.23 18.97 16.85
CA CYS A 236 2.86 18.84 15.56
C CYS A 236 4.33 18.57 15.77
N SER A 237 4.84 17.55 15.09
CA SER A 237 6.25 17.26 15.07
C SER A 237 7.04 18.28 14.25
N TYR A 238 8.14 18.76 14.81
CA TYR A 238 9.17 19.56 14.12
C TYR A 238 10.52 18.88 14.20
N LEU A 239 11.26 18.81 13.10
CA LEU A 239 12.59 18.23 13.07
C LEU A 239 13.55 19.13 12.30
N ASP A 240 14.70 19.43 12.92
CA ASP A 240 15.74 20.31 12.38
C ASP A 240 17.12 19.68 12.62
N VAL A 241 17.64 18.97 11.63
CA VAL A 241 18.82 18.12 11.78
C VAL A 241 19.78 18.20 10.59
N GLU A 242 21.00 17.73 10.78
CA GLU A 242 21.96 17.50 9.69
C GLU A 242 21.84 16.05 9.18
N VAL A 243 21.83 15.88 7.87
CA VAL A 243 21.79 14.58 7.19
C VAL A 243 22.95 14.43 6.21
N GLY A 244 23.34 13.18 5.95
CA GLY A 244 24.42 12.84 5.03
C GLY A 244 23.98 12.88 3.57
N THR A 245 24.91 12.58 2.66
CA THR A 245 24.60 12.35 1.24
C THR A 245 23.91 11.01 1.06
N GLY A 246 22.93 10.95 0.15
CA GLY A 246 22.28 9.70 -0.27
C GLY A 246 20.79 9.64 0.10
N PRO A 247 20.19 8.45 -0.06
CA PRO A 247 18.76 8.28 0.16
C PRO A 247 18.43 8.29 1.65
N HIS A 248 17.30 8.90 1.99
CA HIS A 248 16.75 9.01 3.32
C HIS A 248 15.24 8.79 3.25
N LEU A 249 14.68 8.24 4.33
CA LEU A 249 13.25 8.08 4.51
C LEU A 249 12.77 9.01 5.62
N ILE A 250 11.59 9.58 5.45
CA ILE A 250 10.85 10.36 6.45
C ILE A 250 9.60 9.57 6.76
N ARG A 251 9.39 9.24 8.02
CA ARG A 251 8.18 8.60 8.50
C ARG A 251 7.35 9.61 9.28
N VAL A 252 6.06 9.65 9.01
CA VAL A 252 5.06 10.34 9.82
C VAL A 252 4.15 9.29 10.45
N ALA A 253 4.13 9.22 11.78
CA ALA A 253 3.29 8.28 12.52
C ALA A 253 2.49 9.01 13.59
N ALA A 254 1.55 8.34 14.25
CA ALA A 254 0.91 8.86 15.46
C ALA A 254 1.85 8.68 16.67
N THR A 255 1.88 9.65 17.58
CA THR A 255 2.65 9.58 18.83
C THR A 255 2.03 8.59 19.82
N ASP A 256 0.70 8.51 19.85
CA ASP A 256 -0.03 7.42 20.49
C ASP A 256 -0.26 6.32 19.45
N ASP A 257 0.49 5.22 19.57
CA ASP A 257 0.59 4.06 18.64
C ASP A 257 -0.74 3.41 18.16
N PHE A 258 -1.91 3.98 18.47
CA PHE A 258 -3.25 3.49 18.14
C PHE A 258 -4.19 4.52 17.50
N ALA A 259 -3.76 5.77 17.29
CA ALA A 259 -4.60 6.77 16.62
C ALA A 259 -4.50 6.64 15.10
N ALA A 260 -5.65 6.81 14.43
CA ALA A 260 -5.67 7.06 12.99
C ALA A 260 -5.52 8.56 12.77
N ILE A 261 -4.67 8.97 11.83
CA ILE A 261 -4.56 10.37 11.41
C ILE A 261 -5.23 10.49 10.05
N ASN A 262 -6.34 11.23 10.02
CA ASN A 262 -7.18 11.34 8.82
C ASN A 262 -6.82 12.54 7.94
N ASP A 263 -5.93 13.42 8.40
CA ASP A 263 -5.45 14.58 7.63
C ASP A 263 -4.22 15.19 8.32
N TYR A 264 -3.11 15.30 7.59
CA TYR A 264 -2.01 16.17 7.93
C TYR A 264 -1.33 16.71 6.65
N SER A 265 -0.44 17.67 6.83
CA SER A 265 0.44 18.19 5.80
C SER A 265 1.87 18.10 6.30
N LEU A 266 2.77 17.58 5.47
CA LEU A 266 4.20 17.54 5.74
C LEU A 266 4.89 18.64 4.94
N PHE A 267 5.47 19.60 5.65
CA PHE A 267 6.43 20.52 5.08
C PHE A 267 7.84 19.93 5.20
N PHE A 268 8.57 19.91 4.09
CA PHE A 268 9.95 19.44 4.02
C PHE A 268 10.83 20.44 3.29
N ARG A 269 11.98 20.76 3.87
CA ARG A 269 12.97 21.67 3.31
C ARG A 269 14.38 21.13 3.57
N PHE A 270 15.08 20.78 2.51
CA PHE A 270 16.48 20.39 2.56
C PHE A 270 17.38 21.49 1.97
N ALA A 271 18.37 21.92 2.75
CA ALA A 271 19.36 22.92 2.38
C ALA A 271 20.76 22.29 2.35
N ARG A 272 21.28 22.03 1.15
CA ARG A 272 22.61 21.45 0.98
C ARG A 272 23.69 22.39 1.50
N ASP A 273 24.62 21.88 2.31
CA ASP A 273 25.75 22.67 2.80
C ASP A 273 26.78 22.86 1.68
N ILE A 274 27.08 24.11 1.34
CA ILE A 274 28.10 24.51 0.36
C ILE A 274 29.27 25.26 1.00
N SER A 275 29.36 25.28 2.33
CA SER A 275 30.41 25.98 3.06
C SER A 275 31.80 25.55 2.59
N GLY A 276 32.59 26.52 2.11
CA GLY A 276 33.96 26.30 1.66
C GLY A 276 34.11 25.56 0.32
N LEU A 277 33.00 25.17 -0.34
CA LEU A 277 33.05 24.60 -1.68
C LEU A 277 33.42 25.68 -2.69
N ARG A 278 34.25 25.36 -3.68
CA ARG A 278 34.52 26.27 -4.82
C ARG A 278 33.46 26.16 -5.91
N GLN A 279 32.77 25.02 -5.96
CA GLN A 279 31.78 24.72 -6.96
C GLN A 279 30.72 23.79 -6.40
N ALA A 280 29.46 24.02 -6.77
CA ALA A 280 28.34 23.13 -6.48
C ALA A 280 27.51 22.89 -7.75
N GLN A 281 26.75 21.80 -7.79
CA GLN A 281 25.84 21.47 -8.89
C GLN A 281 24.42 21.37 -8.36
N GLY A 282 23.47 21.88 -9.14
CA GLY A 282 22.04 21.83 -8.87
C GLY A 282 21.24 21.57 -10.13
N GLY A 283 19.92 21.55 -10.02
CA GLY A 283 19.08 21.33 -11.19
C GLY A 283 17.59 21.49 -10.92
N PHE A 284 16.89 21.88 -11.98
CA PHE A 284 15.45 22.07 -12.00
C PHE A 284 14.81 20.97 -12.85
N VAL A 285 13.88 20.23 -12.26
CA VAL A 285 13.00 19.29 -12.98
C VAL A 285 11.84 20.02 -13.69
N ALA A 286 11.42 21.19 -13.17
CA ALA A 286 10.42 22.11 -13.74
C ALA A 286 10.59 23.52 -13.12
N ALA A 287 9.55 24.37 -13.11
CA ALA A 287 9.53 25.54 -12.23
C ALA A 287 9.67 25.08 -10.77
N GLY A 288 10.54 25.71 -9.99
CA GLY A 288 10.91 25.22 -8.66
C GLY A 288 12.07 25.99 -8.05
N SER A 289 12.56 25.50 -6.91
CA SER A 289 13.67 26.13 -6.20
C SER A 289 14.65 25.13 -5.61
N ASP A 290 15.92 25.51 -5.63
CA ASP A 290 17.00 24.86 -4.92
C ASP A 290 17.44 25.70 -3.74
N LEU A 291 17.71 25.04 -2.61
CA LEU A 291 18.12 25.68 -1.37
C LEU A 291 19.48 25.14 -0.95
N TYR A 292 20.38 26.06 -0.63
CA TYR A 292 21.70 25.77 -0.09
C TYR A 292 21.89 26.53 1.22
N SER A 293 22.72 26.00 2.11
CA SER A 293 23.17 26.67 3.32
C SER A 293 24.68 26.88 3.27
N PHE A 294 25.16 27.96 3.85
CA PHE A 294 26.60 28.21 3.98
C PHE A 294 26.93 29.09 5.19
N GLN A 295 28.12 28.87 5.75
CA GLN A 295 28.64 29.65 6.86
C GLN A 295 29.76 30.60 6.43
N THR A 296 29.67 31.85 6.86
CA THR A 296 30.74 32.85 6.74
C THR A 296 31.41 33.05 8.10
N PHE A 297 32.75 33.03 8.14
CA PHE A 297 33.52 33.19 9.38
C PHE A 297 34.05 34.61 9.60
N GLN A 298 34.11 35.40 8.52
CA GLN A 298 34.58 36.78 8.52
C GLN A 298 33.73 37.61 7.57
N ARG A 299 33.73 38.93 7.79
CA ARG A 299 33.05 39.84 6.88
C ARG A 299 33.75 39.85 5.53
N GLY A 300 33.03 39.64 4.44
CA GLY A 300 33.62 39.71 3.11
C GLY A 300 32.63 39.53 1.97
N ARG A 301 33.15 39.68 0.74
CA ARG A 301 32.34 39.54 -0.48
C ARG A 301 32.18 38.06 -0.80
N VAL A 302 30.94 37.60 -0.80
CA VAL A 302 30.56 36.30 -1.37
C VAL A 302 30.02 36.57 -2.76
N GLU A 303 30.49 35.83 -3.75
CA GLU A 303 30.02 35.91 -5.13
C GLU A 303 29.64 34.52 -5.62
N ILE A 304 28.49 34.46 -6.27
CA ILE A 304 27.92 33.24 -6.83
C ILE A 304 27.66 33.51 -8.29
N THR A 305 28.23 32.67 -9.14
CA THR A 305 27.98 32.71 -10.59
C THR A 305 27.31 31.41 -10.99
N MET A 306 26.15 31.52 -11.63
CA MET A 306 25.43 30.36 -12.12
C MET A 306 25.67 30.14 -13.61
N THR A 307 26.04 28.92 -13.97
CA THR A 307 26.23 28.49 -15.36
C THR A 307 25.37 27.25 -15.64
N PRO A 308 24.39 27.28 -16.57
CA PRO A 308 23.61 26.11 -16.94
C PRO A 308 24.46 25.06 -17.67
N PHE A 309 24.13 23.79 -17.47
CA PHE A 309 24.77 22.67 -18.15
C PHE A 309 24.04 22.38 -19.47
N GLY A 310 24.69 22.65 -20.60
CA GLY A 310 24.17 22.27 -21.93
C GLY A 310 23.46 23.35 -22.76
N GLY A 311 23.49 24.63 -22.35
CA GLY A 311 22.84 25.72 -23.11
C GLY A 311 23.17 27.14 -22.65
N ALA A 312 22.58 28.13 -23.34
CA ALA A 312 22.63 29.55 -22.99
C ALA A 312 21.88 29.80 -21.68
N CYS A 313 22.33 30.78 -20.91
CA CYS A 313 21.73 31.06 -19.62
C CYS A 313 20.31 31.61 -19.74
N GLU A 314 19.47 31.31 -18.75
CA GLU A 314 18.04 31.57 -18.79
C GLU A 314 17.65 32.80 -17.97
N ASP A 315 16.78 33.65 -18.53
CA ASP A 315 16.36 34.91 -17.90
C ASP A 315 15.31 34.71 -16.78
N ASP A 316 14.80 33.50 -16.57
CA ASP A 316 13.72 33.18 -15.63
C ASP A 316 14.22 32.62 -14.28
N VAL A 317 15.53 32.65 -14.04
CA VAL A 317 16.15 32.25 -12.77
C VAL A 317 16.45 33.46 -11.89
N ASP A 318 16.15 33.33 -10.60
CA ASP A 318 16.41 34.32 -9.56
C ASP A 318 17.24 33.72 -8.42
N VAL A 319 18.04 34.58 -7.77
CA VAL A 319 18.91 34.22 -6.64
C VAL A 319 18.61 35.14 -5.47
N ALA A 320 18.42 34.57 -4.29
CA ALA A 320 18.18 35.31 -3.06
C ALA A 320 19.04 34.76 -1.91
N PHE A 321 19.60 35.68 -1.12
CA PHE A 321 20.30 35.35 0.11
C PHE A 321 19.40 35.62 1.31
N PHE A 322 19.41 34.74 2.29
CA PHE A 322 18.72 34.93 3.56
C PHE A 322 19.69 34.78 4.71
N ARG A 323 19.66 35.69 5.67
CA ARG A 323 20.36 35.52 6.95
C ARG A 323 19.39 34.89 7.95
N GLN A 324 19.85 33.85 8.65
CA GLN A 324 19.05 33.16 9.67
C GLN A 324 17.63 32.82 9.19
N ARG A 325 17.51 32.21 7.99
CA ARG A 325 16.25 31.67 7.43
C ARG A 325 15.16 32.66 6.99
N SER A 326 15.22 33.95 7.38
CA SER A 326 14.07 34.85 7.15
C SER A 326 14.43 36.27 6.75
N SER A 327 15.63 36.74 7.08
CA SER A 327 16.02 38.11 6.75
C SER A 327 16.60 38.14 5.34
N LEU A 328 15.80 38.61 4.38
CA LEU A 328 16.27 38.80 2.99
C LEU A 328 17.49 39.73 2.99
N VAL A 329 18.59 39.23 2.45
CA VAL A 329 19.79 40.01 2.18
C VAL A 329 19.76 40.38 0.71
N ILE A 330 19.55 41.66 0.44
CA ILE A 330 19.55 42.19 -0.93
C ILE A 330 21.01 42.12 -1.44
N PRO A 331 21.28 41.37 -2.52
CA PRO A 331 22.62 41.34 -3.11
C PRO A 331 23.03 42.75 -3.53
N SER A 332 24.28 43.12 -3.24
CA SER A 332 24.81 44.44 -3.61
C SER A 332 25.05 44.56 -5.10
N ASP A 333 25.36 43.44 -5.76
CA ASP A 333 25.55 43.36 -7.21
C ASP A 333 24.78 42.16 -7.75
N VAL A 334 23.82 42.40 -8.64
CA VAL A 334 23.19 41.36 -9.46
C VAL A 334 23.47 41.69 -10.92
N SER A 335 24.14 40.79 -11.64
CA SER A 335 24.44 40.96 -13.05
C SER A 335 23.86 39.79 -13.84
N ARG A 336 23.18 40.12 -14.94
CA ARG A 336 22.63 39.17 -15.91
C ARG A 336 23.33 39.41 -17.24
N ILE A 337 24.31 38.56 -17.57
CA ILE A 337 25.07 38.68 -18.83
C ILE A 337 24.78 37.44 -19.67
N ASN A 338 24.18 37.65 -20.86
CA ASN A 338 23.75 36.56 -21.75
C ASN A 338 22.86 35.53 -21.04
N GLY A 339 22.01 36.01 -20.11
CA GLY A 339 21.10 35.22 -19.25
C GLY A 339 21.74 34.63 -17.99
N CYS A 340 23.07 34.73 -17.80
CA CYS A 340 23.72 34.10 -16.65
C CYS A 340 23.62 35.02 -15.45
N ILE A 341 23.02 34.52 -14.36
CA ILE A 341 22.91 35.27 -13.12
C ILE A 341 24.21 35.13 -12.33
N SER A 342 24.74 36.30 -11.94
CA SER A 342 25.75 36.41 -10.90
C SER A 342 25.21 37.33 -9.82
N ALA A 343 25.40 36.92 -8.57
CA ALA A 343 24.97 37.67 -7.41
C ALA A 343 26.13 37.75 -6.42
N ALA A 344 26.42 38.96 -5.95
CA ALA A 344 27.41 39.19 -4.91
C ALA A 344 26.84 40.02 -3.78
N ALA A 345 27.27 39.70 -2.56
CA ALA A 345 26.88 40.41 -1.35
C ALA A 345 28.07 40.48 -0.39
N ILE A 346 28.19 41.60 0.33
CA ILE A 346 29.09 41.71 1.47
C ILE A 346 28.34 41.17 2.68
N LEU A 347 28.77 40.02 3.18
CA LEU A 347 28.13 39.33 4.30
C LEU A 347 28.98 39.48 5.55
N ASP A 348 28.33 39.68 6.70
CA ASP A 348 28.96 39.56 8.02
C ASP A 348 29.11 38.07 8.40
N PRO A 349 29.86 37.72 9.46
CA PRO A 349 29.89 36.35 9.97
C PRO A 349 28.49 35.84 10.34
N GLY A 350 28.18 34.62 9.94
CA GLY A 350 26.90 33.97 10.25
C GLY A 350 26.55 32.82 9.33
N LEU A 351 25.38 32.24 9.58
CA LEU A 351 24.75 31.22 8.73
C LEU A 351 23.79 31.91 7.76
N TYR A 352 23.88 31.52 6.50
CA TYR A 352 23.10 32.05 5.40
C TYR A 352 22.49 30.92 4.59
N ASP A 353 21.30 31.20 4.04
CA ASP A 353 20.67 30.36 3.03
C ASP A 353 20.77 31.06 1.67
N LEU A 354 20.96 30.26 0.63
CA LEU A 354 20.93 30.66 -0.77
C LEU A 354 19.76 29.95 -1.43
N LEU A 355 18.77 30.71 -1.87
CA LEU A 355 17.66 30.22 -2.66
C LEU A 355 17.92 30.54 -4.13
N ILE A 356 17.81 29.52 -4.98
CA ILE A 356 17.83 29.67 -6.43
C ILE A 356 16.48 29.20 -6.94
N SER A 357 15.72 30.09 -7.57
CA SER A 357 14.35 29.79 -8.02
C SER A 357 14.20 30.02 -9.51
N ARG A 358 13.42 29.17 -10.18
CA ARG A 358 13.08 29.28 -11.59
C ARG A 358 11.58 29.46 -11.76
N SER A 359 11.17 30.46 -12.54
CA SER A 359 9.77 30.85 -12.70
C SER A 359 9.03 30.20 -13.88
N ASN A 360 9.70 29.72 -14.94
CA ASN A 360 9.05 29.02 -16.05
C ASN A 360 9.43 27.53 -16.13
N GLY A 361 8.45 26.67 -16.41
CA GLY A 361 8.59 25.21 -16.49
C GLY A 361 9.12 24.69 -17.83
N GLY A 362 10.17 25.32 -18.37
CA GLY A 362 10.88 24.81 -19.55
C GLY A 362 11.56 23.46 -19.29
N ALA A 363 12.26 22.92 -20.29
CA ALA A 363 12.95 21.62 -20.18
C ALA A 363 13.85 21.55 -18.93
N MET A 364 14.04 20.33 -18.43
CA MET A 364 14.92 20.04 -17.29
C MET A 364 16.32 20.62 -17.54
N GLY A 365 16.83 21.38 -16.59
CA GLY A 365 18.12 22.05 -16.70
C GLY A 365 18.93 21.82 -15.43
N THR A 366 20.19 21.41 -15.59
CA THR A 366 21.15 21.43 -14.47
C THR A 366 21.98 22.70 -14.56
N TYR A 367 22.52 23.14 -13.43
CA TYR A 367 23.41 24.29 -13.37
C TYR A 367 24.57 24.03 -12.42
N THR A 368 25.61 24.82 -12.60
CA THR A 368 26.80 24.86 -11.77
C THR A 368 26.87 26.21 -11.09
N LEU A 369 27.15 26.20 -9.79
CA LEU A 369 27.44 27.38 -9.00
C LEU A 369 28.93 27.47 -8.79
N ASP A 370 29.54 28.52 -9.31
CA ASP A 370 30.91 28.90 -8.97
C ASP A 370 30.85 29.83 -7.75
N LEU A 371 31.55 29.44 -6.69
CA LEU A 371 31.45 30.05 -5.37
C LEU A 371 32.79 30.70 -5.01
N ALA A 372 32.77 32.02 -4.81
CA ALA A 372 33.91 32.78 -4.33
C ALA A 372 33.65 33.28 -2.91
N TRP A 373 34.49 32.83 -1.98
CA TRP A 373 34.45 33.20 -0.57
C TRP A 373 35.53 34.24 -0.26
N PRO A 374 35.33 35.07 0.78
CA PRO A 374 36.40 35.94 1.25
C PRO A 374 37.57 35.14 1.83
N ASP A 375 38.77 35.40 1.29
CA ASP A 375 40.05 34.78 1.68
C ASP A 375 40.36 34.91 3.18
#